data_AF-A0AAW1EME9-F1
#
_entry.id   AF-A0AAW1EME9-F1
#
_cell.length_a   1.000
_cell.length_b   1.000
_cell.length_c   1.000
_cell.angle_alpha   90.00
_cell.angle_beta   90.00
_cell.angle_gamma   90.00
#
_symmetry.space_group_name_H-M   'P 1'
#
loop_
_entity.id
_entity.type
_entity.pdbx_description
1 polymer ?
#
loop_
_entity_poly.entity_id
_entity_poly.type
_entity_poly.pdbx_seq_one_letter_code
_entity_poly.pdbx_strand_id
1 'polypeptide(L)'
;MQQTEKGGAEEATVDVKFTDLPNALIACKVPKDLFSEGSSLKTTFEALFRSFDPEVQFQYFKSFRRVRISFSDALSAAEARLRLHKTDFSGKEMRLYFAQSVHIGNPRLEPPKPDKQFLISPPASPPVGWSQSLDATPVVNYDLLCAISKLGPGGKYELHTATPTTPSVVVHVCDDERGGDSSAPDDSDQDDKPRPLRPKIVQTRRPDYTPGEEQ
;
A
#
# COMPACT_ATOMS: atom_id res chain seq x y z
N MET A 1 -19.15 -52.67 -38.01
CA MET A 1 -18.27 -51.53 -37.62
C MET A 1 -18.94 -50.80 -36.48
N GLN A 2 -18.54 -51.08 -35.24
CA GLN A 2 -18.96 -50.33 -34.06
C GLN A 2 -17.74 -49.50 -33.64
N GLN A 3 -17.87 -48.17 -33.65
CA GLN A 3 -16.86 -47.26 -33.13
C GLN A 3 -17.12 -47.06 -31.65
N THR A 4 -16.14 -47.42 -30.82
CA THR A 4 -16.13 -47.16 -29.38
C THR A 4 -15.45 -45.81 -29.16
N GLU A 5 -16.22 -44.79 -28.78
CA GLU A 5 -15.68 -43.54 -28.27
C GLU A 5 -15.16 -43.77 -26.84
N LYS A 6 -13.84 -43.71 -26.69
CA LYS A 6 -13.16 -43.83 -25.40
C LYS A 6 -12.90 -42.40 -24.90
N GLY A 7 -13.82 -41.88 -24.10
CA GLY A 7 -13.65 -40.62 -23.37
C GLY A 7 -12.46 -40.73 -22.42
N GLY A 8 -11.38 -40.04 -22.75
CA GLY A 8 -10.23 -39.86 -21.86
C GLY A 8 -10.57 -38.83 -20.80
N ALA A 9 -10.62 -39.26 -19.55
CA ALA A 9 -10.67 -38.35 -18.41
C ALA A 9 -9.39 -37.52 -18.39
N GLU A 10 -9.55 -36.21 -18.53
CA GLU A 10 -8.47 -35.23 -18.39
C GLU A 10 -8.12 -35.18 -16.90
N GLU A 11 -7.13 -35.99 -16.51
CA GLU A 11 -6.49 -35.91 -15.21
C GLU A 11 -5.81 -34.54 -15.16
N ALA A 12 -6.35 -33.63 -14.35
CA ALA A 12 -5.68 -32.37 -14.03
C ALA A 12 -4.40 -32.71 -13.28
N THR A 13 -3.31 -32.93 -14.02
CA THR A 13 -1.96 -33.01 -13.48
C THR A 13 -1.68 -31.64 -12.89
N VAL A 14 -1.82 -31.53 -11.57
CA VAL A 14 -1.24 -30.43 -10.81
C VAL A 14 0.24 -30.47 -11.12
N ASP A 15 0.70 -29.53 -11.95
CA ASP A 15 2.11 -29.33 -12.26
C ASP A 15 2.78 -28.86 -10.97
N VAL A 16 3.17 -29.83 -10.14
CA VAL A 16 4.03 -29.59 -8.98
C VAL A 16 5.39 -29.29 -9.58
N LYS A 17 5.65 -28.01 -9.84
CA LYS A 17 6.97 -27.52 -10.19
C LYS A 17 7.93 -27.89 -9.06
N PHE A 18 8.63 -29.00 -9.26
CA PHE A 18 9.71 -29.48 -8.41
C PHE A 18 11.00 -28.72 -8.77
N THR A 19 10.94 -27.39 -8.72
CA THR A 19 12.06 -26.54 -9.15
C THR A 19 12.40 -25.56 -8.04
N ASP A 20 13.07 -26.12 -7.03
CA ASP A 20 14.22 -25.54 -6.35
C ASP A 20 14.38 -26.31 -5.03
N LEU A 21 15.45 -27.09 -4.93
CA LEU A 21 15.80 -27.72 -3.67
C LEU A 21 15.97 -26.61 -2.62
N PRO A 22 15.31 -26.70 -1.46
CA PRO A 22 15.37 -25.65 -0.46
C PRO A 22 16.80 -25.51 0.08
N ASN A 23 17.35 -24.32 -0.02
CA ASN A 23 18.68 -23.97 0.48
C ASN A 23 18.72 -23.72 2.00
N ALA A 24 17.63 -24.00 2.73
CA ALA A 24 17.56 -23.76 4.16
C ALA A 24 17.12 -24.99 4.95
N LEU A 25 17.71 -25.15 6.13
CA LEU A 25 17.40 -26.20 7.09
C LEU A 25 16.84 -25.61 8.39
N ILE A 26 15.96 -26.35 9.04
CA ILE A 26 15.47 -26.10 10.39
C ILE A 26 16.06 -27.18 11.30
N ALA A 27 16.92 -26.77 12.22
CA ALA A 27 17.43 -27.61 13.29
C ALA A 27 16.46 -27.64 14.47
N CYS A 28 16.10 -28.85 14.87
CA CYS A 28 15.21 -29.19 15.97
C CYS A 28 15.94 -30.08 16.98
N LYS A 29 15.38 -30.16 18.19
CA LYS A 29 15.95 -30.92 19.32
C LYS A 29 17.35 -30.47 19.76
N VAL A 30 17.72 -29.22 19.47
CA VAL A 30 18.99 -28.65 19.90
C VAL A 30 19.00 -28.31 21.41
N PRO A 31 20.18 -28.32 22.09
CA PRO A 31 20.30 -27.96 23.50
C PRO A 31 19.79 -26.55 23.82
N LYS A 32 19.28 -26.34 25.04
CA LYS A 32 18.80 -25.01 25.47
C LYS A 32 19.94 -24.01 25.57
N ASP A 33 21.12 -24.49 25.95
CA ASP A 33 22.32 -23.69 26.17
C ASP A 33 22.89 -23.10 24.87
N LEU A 34 22.42 -23.59 23.72
CA LEU A 34 22.70 -23.02 22.40
C LEU A 34 22.09 -21.60 22.24
N PHE A 35 20.99 -21.31 22.95
CA PHE A 35 20.26 -20.04 22.85
C PHE A 35 20.65 -19.02 23.92
N SER A 36 21.71 -19.31 24.68
CA SER A 36 22.30 -18.40 25.66
C SER A 36 23.42 -17.59 24.98
N GLU A 37 23.48 -16.30 25.28
CA GLU A 37 24.53 -15.43 24.75
C GLU A 37 25.90 -15.85 25.27
N GLY A 38 26.92 -15.86 24.39
CA GLY A 38 28.30 -16.21 24.74
C GLY A 38 28.59 -17.70 24.96
N SER A 39 27.65 -18.59 24.63
CA SER A 39 27.84 -20.05 24.79
C SER A 39 28.86 -20.60 23.79
N SER A 40 29.90 -21.31 24.27
CA SER A 40 30.87 -22.01 23.42
C SER A 40 30.19 -23.05 22.50
N LEU A 41 29.07 -23.61 22.95
CA LEU A 41 28.26 -24.53 22.14
C LEU A 41 27.69 -23.87 20.88
N LYS A 42 27.37 -22.58 20.93
CA LYS A 42 26.90 -21.82 19.75
C LYS A 42 28.00 -21.75 18.70
N THR A 43 29.22 -21.44 19.10
CA THR A 43 30.38 -21.41 18.20
C THR A 43 30.65 -22.78 17.59
N THR A 44 30.64 -23.85 18.38
CA THR A 44 30.83 -25.22 17.88
C THR A 44 29.70 -25.63 16.92
N PHE A 45 28.45 -25.29 17.25
CA PHE A 45 27.30 -25.56 16.39
C PHE A 45 27.44 -24.86 15.04
N GLU A 46 27.73 -23.56 15.03
CA GLU A 46 27.85 -22.82 13.78
C GLU A 46 29.05 -23.29 12.95
N ALA A 47 30.15 -23.68 13.59
CA ALA A 47 31.32 -24.25 12.92
C ALA A 47 31.00 -25.54 12.15
N LEU A 48 30.10 -26.38 12.67
CA LEU A 48 29.66 -27.61 11.98
C LEU A 48 28.98 -27.32 10.64
N PHE A 49 28.23 -26.22 10.53
CA PHE A 49 27.56 -25.87 9.27
C PHE A 49 28.45 -25.02 8.38
N ARG A 50 29.32 -24.17 8.97
CA ARG A 50 30.32 -23.39 8.21
C ARG A 50 31.34 -24.25 7.47
N SER A 51 31.56 -25.51 7.87
CA SER A 51 32.42 -26.43 7.11
C SER A 51 31.84 -26.85 5.75
N PHE A 52 30.53 -26.71 5.56
CA PHE A 52 29.86 -26.99 4.28
C PHE A 52 29.69 -25.72 3.44
N ASP A 53 29.47 -24.59 4.09
CA ASP A 53 29.28 -23.30 3.45
C ASP A 53 29.77 -22.16 4.36
N PRO A 54 30.82 -21.40 3.98
CA PRO A 54 31.33 -20.32 4.81
C PRO A 54 30.33 -19.17 4.99
N GLU A 55 29.43 -18.95 4.04
CA GLU A 55 28.47 -17.84 4.01
C GLU A 55 27.10 -18.21 4.63
N VAL A 56 27.06 -19.30 5.41
CA VAL A 56 25.83 -19.77 6.06
C VAL A 56 25.31 -18.77 7.12
N GLN A 57 24.01 -18.50 7.09
CA GLN A 57 23.32 -17.61 8.02
C GLN A 57 22.49 -18.40 9.04
N PHE A 58 22.51 -17.95 10.30
CA PHE A 58 21.78 -18.58 11.40
C PHE A 58 20.73 -17.65 12.00
N GLN A 59 19.50 -18.13 12.12
CA GLN A 59 18.41 -17.45 12.80
C GLN A 59 17.92 -18.30 13.96
N TYR A 60 18.06 -17.79 15.18
CA TYR A 60 17.75 -18.53 16.40
C TYR A 60 16.36 -18.19 16.91
N PHE A 61 15.48 -19.18 16.99
CA PHE A 61 14.15 -19.05 17.56
C PHE A 61 14.10 -19.64 18.97
N LYS A 62 14.52 -18.86 19.96
CA LYS A 62 14.67 -19.28 21.36
C LYS A 62 13.42 -19.94 21.95
N SER A 63 12.24 -19.34 21.77
CA SER A 63 10.98 -19.87 22.30
C SER A 63 10.61 -21.22 21.68
N PHE A 64 10.84 -21.38 20.37
CA PHE A 64 10.55 -22.61 19.64
C PHE A 64 11.66 -23.67 19.77
N ARG A 65 12.81 -23.30 20.33
CA ARG A 65 14.04 -24.11 20.39
C ARG A 65 14.42 -24.67 19.01
N ARG A 66 14.35 -23.80 18.01
CA ARG A 66 14.67 -24.09 16.62
C ARG A 66 15.69 -23.11 16.10
N VAL A 67 16.52 -23.56 15.17
CA VAL A 67 17.46 -22.70 14.44
C VAL A 67 17.19 -22.87 12.96
N ARG A 68 16.95 -21.77 12.25
CA ARG A 68 16.96 -21.77 10.78
C ARG A 68 18.37 -21.49 10.31
N ILE A 69 18.83 -22.33 9.41
CA ILE A 69 20.17 -22.32 8.83
C ILE A 69 19.96 -22.12 7.33
N SER A 70 20.36 -20.97 6.82
CA SER A 70 20.22 -20.63 5.39
C SER A 70 21.58 -20.72 4.73
N PHE A 71 21.70 -21.58 3.72
CA PHE A 71 22.90 -21.77 2.92
C PHE A 71 22.81 -20.93 1.65
N SER A 72 23.97 -20.63 1.07
CA SER A 72 24.09 -20.00 -0.25
C SER A 72 23.57 -20.93 -1.35
N ASP A 73 23.86 -22.23 -1.24
CA ASP A 73 23.48 -23.24 -2.22
C ASP A 73 22.65 -24.40 -1.64
N ALA A 74 21.78 -24.96 -2.48
CA ALA A 74 20.91 -26.07 -2.12
C ALA A 74 21.66 -27.40 -1.97
N LEU A 75 22.77 -27.62 -2.70
CA LEU A 75 23.57 -28.83 -2.56
C LEU A 75 24.27 -28.87 -1.21
N SER A 76 24.83 -27.73 -0.77
CA SER A 76 25.43 -27.61 0.57
C SER A 76 24.41 -27.90 1.68
N ALA A 77 23.18 -27.40 1.55
CA ALA A 77 22.10 -27.71 2.49
C ALA A 77 21.76 -29.21 2.50
N ALA A 78 21.71 -29.85 1.33
CA ALA A 78 21.44 -31.28 1.22
C ALA A 78 22.57 -32.13 1.82
N GLU A 79 23.84 -31.77 1.58
CA GLU A 79 25.00 -32.46 2.11
C GLU A 79 25.11 -32.31 3.64
N ALA A 80 24.94 -31.08 4.15
CA ALA A 80 24.90 -30.82 5.58
C ALA A 80 23.80 -31.64 6.26
N ARG A 81 22.60 -31.71 5.64
CA ARG A 81 21.53 -32.57 6.14
C ARG A 81 21.91 -34.04 6.12
N LEU A 82 22.46 -34.55 5.02
CA LEU A 82 22.84 -35.95 4.88
C LEU A 82 23.84 -36.37 5.97
N ARG A 83 24.83 -35.51 6.27
CA ARG A 83 25.88 -35.81 7.25
C ARG A 83 25.47 -35.56 8.70
N LEU A 84 24.66 -34.54 8.98
CA LEU A 84 24.39 -34.07 10.35
C LEU A 84 22.98 -34.43 10.86
N HIS A 85 22.09 -34.95 10.02
CA HIS A 85 20.75 -35.34 10.47
C HIS A 85 20.84 -36.60 11.37
N LYS A 86 20.22 -36.54 12.55
CA LYS A 86 20.25 -37.60 13.58
C LYS A 86 21.64 -37.88 14.17
N THR A 87 22.56 -36.94 14.10
CA THR A 87 23.81 -37.03 14.85
C THR A 87 23.61 -36.54 16.29
N ASP A 88 24.42 -37.07 17.19
CA ASP A 88 24.46 -36.60 18.58
C ASP A 88 25.22 -35.27 18.67
N PHE A 89 24.52 -34.24 19.12
CA PHE A 89 25.09 -32.93 19.43
C PHE A 89 24.83 -32.59 20.91
N SER A 90 25.91 -32.58 21.71
CA SER A 90 25.84 -32.31 23.16
C SER A 90 24.86 -33.25 23.90
N GLY A 91 24.94 -34.54 23.60
CA GLY A 91 24.12 -35.58 24.23
C GLY A 91 22.66 -35.62 23.77
N LYS A 92 22.32 -34.95 22.67
CA LYS A 92 20.98 -34.99 22.05
C LYS A 92 21.06 -35.26 20.55
N GLU A 93 20.22 -36.16 20.08
CA GLU A 93 20.01 -36.39 18.64
C GLU A 93 19.35 -35.16 17.99
N MET A 94 20.12 -34.40 17.22
CA MET A 94 19.64 -33.25 16.48
C MET A 94 18.88 -33.68 15.23
N ARG A 95 17.76 -33.00 14.93
CA ARG A 95 16.96 -33.27 13.73
C ARG A 95 16.96 -32.08 12.79
N LEU A 96 17.36 -32.31 11.55
CA LEU A 96 17.39 -31.31 10.47
C LEU A 96 16.26 -31.54 9.48
N TYR A 97 15.46 -30.52 9.23
CA TYR A 97 14.35 -30.54 8.28
C TYR A 97 14.58 -29.47 7.21
N PHE A 98 14.17 -29.71 5.96
CA PHE A 98 14.23 -28.67 4.95
C PHE A 98 13.17 -27.61 5.25
N ALA A 99 13.55 -26.35 5.17
CA ALA A 99 12.62 -25.24 5.31
C ALA A 99 11.82 -25.12 4.01
N GLN A 100 10.58 -25.60 4.02
CA GLN A 100 9.68 -25.43 2.88
C GLN A 100 9.28 -23.94 2.79
N SER A 101 9.43 -23.34 1.61
CA SER A 101 8.77 -22.07 1.33
C SER A 101 7.27 -22.34 1.29
N VAL A 102 6.57 -21.88 2.33
CA VAL A 102 5.11 -21.95 2.32
C VAL A 102 4.62 -20.82 1.44
N HIS A 103 4.51 -21.10 0.15
CA HIS A 103 3.61 -20.36 -0.72
C HIS A 103 2.19 -20.81 -0.35
N ILE A 104 1.63 -20.28 0.74
CA ILE A 104 0.17 -20.35 0.93
C ILE A 104 -0.41 -19.84 -0.38
N GLY A 105 -1.26 -20.67 -1.00
CA GLY A 105 -1.72 -20.59 -2.40
C GLY A 105 -2.03 -19.17 -2.85
N ASN A 106 -2.12 -18.95 -4.15
CA ASN A 106 -2.35 -17.61 -4.68
C ASN A 106 -3.86 -17.29 -4.79
N PRO A 107 -4.52 -16.65 -3.79
CA PRO A 107 -5.75 -15.91 -3.99
C PRO A 107 -5.45 -14.41 -4.15
N ARG A 108 -4.27 -14.03 -4.67
CA ARG A 108 -3.93 -12.61 -4.85
C ARG A 108 -4.23 -12.22 -6.29
N LEU A 109 -5.02 -11.16 -6.43
CA LEU A 109 -5.10 -10.38 -7.66
C LEU A 109 -3.68 -9.96 -8.05
N GLU A 110 -3.41 -9.94 -9.36
CA GLU A 110 -2.11 -9.51 -9.89
C GLU A 110 -1.76 -8.12 -9.33
N PRO A 111 -0.47 -7.85 -9.04
CA PRO A 111 -0.03 -6.51 -8.70
C PRO A 111 -0.58 -5.52 -9.74
N PRO A 112 -1.22 -4.41 -9.31
CA PRO A 112 -1.83 -3.47 -10.24
C PRO A 112 -0.77 -2.96 -11.22
N LYS A 113 -1.16 -2.81 -12.49
CA LYS A 113 -0.26 -2.29 -13.53
C LYS A 113 0.31 -0.94 -13.06
N PRO A 114 1.62 -0.70 -13.18
CA PRO A 114 2.30 0.48 -12.64
C PRO A 114 2.04 1.75 -13.49
N ASP A 115 0.83 1.92 -14.01
CA ASP A 115 0.49 2.97 -14.98
C ASP A 115 0.39 4.37 -14.33
N LYS A 116 0.32 4.44 -12.98
CA LYS A 116 0.09 5.67 -12.21
C LYS A 116 1.05 5.89 -11.03
N GLN A 117 2.25 5.30 -11.06
CA GLN A 117 3.24 5.44 -9.99
C GLN A 117 3.95 6.81 -9.94
N PHE A 118 3.67 7.72 -10.89
CA PHE A 118 4.16 9.10 -10.86
C PHE A 118 3.43 10.02 -9.86
N LEU A 119 2.31 9.56 -9.28
CA LEU A 119 1.47 10.35 -8.37
C LEU A 119 1.71 10.05 -6.89
N ILE A 120 2.66 9.19 -6.56
CA ILE A 120 2.96 8.79 -5.17
C ILE A 120 4.38 9.26 -4.83
N SER A 121 4.54 9.93 -3.69
CA SER A 121 5.80 10.51 -3.28
C SER A 121 6.68 9.52 -2.48
N PRO A 122 8.00 9.49 -2.74
CA PRO A 122 8.72 10.18 -3.82
C PRO A 122 8.49 9.51 -5.18
N PRO A 123 8.20 10.28 -6.25
CA PRO A 123 7.95 9.69 -7.56
C PRO A 123 9.22 9.02 -8.06
N ALA A 124 9.08 7.81 -8.62
CA ALA A 124 10.11 7.28 -9.50
C ALA A 124 10.37 8.31 -10.62
N SER A 125 11.62 8.43 -11.04
CA SER A 125 12.04 9.37 -12.09
C SER A 125 11.08 9.31 -13.29
N PRO A 126 10.68 10.46 -13.86
CA PRO A 126 9.84 10.48 -15.06
C PRO A 126 10.44 9.62 -16.18
N PRO A 127 9.64 9.04 -17.08
CA PRO A 127 10.15 8.24 -18.19
C PRO A 127 11.08 9.05 -19.08
N VAL A 128 12.03 8.37 -19.72
CA VAL A 128 12.90 8.98 -20.74
C VAL A 128 12.03 9.63 -21.82
N GLY A 129 12.20 10.94 -22.03
CA GLY A 129 11.43 11.72 -23.00
C GLY A 129 10.23 12.49 -22.42
N TRP A 130 9.94 12.37 -21.12
CA TRP A 130 8.94 13.23 -20.48
C TRP A 130 9.40 14.69 -20.43
N SER A 131 8.57 15.60 -20.93
CA SER A 131 8.75 17.05 -20.78
C SER A 131 7.49 17.66 -20.17
N GLN A 132 7.68 18.67 -19.32
CA GLN A 132 6.56 19.43 -18.78
C GLN A 132 5.88 20.18 -19.93
N SER A 133 4.58 20.01 -20.09
CA SER A 133 3.79 20.82 -21.01
C SER A 133 3.88 22.28 -20.58
N LEU A 134 4.03 23.20 -21.54
CA LEU A 134 3.97 24.62 -21.25
C LEU A 134 2.61 24.96 -20.63
N ASP A 135 2.63 25.63 -19.48
CA ASP A 135 1.41 26.17 -18.88
C ASP A 135 0.70 27.06 -19.89
N ALA A 136 -0.62 26.93 -19.98
CA ALA A 136 -1.43 27.79 -20.83
C ALA A 136 -1.20 29.24 -20.40
N THR A 137 -0.89 30.13 -21.35
CA THR A 137 -0.86 31.56 -21.09
C THR A 137 -2.27 32.02 -20.70
N PRO A 138 -2.42 32.87 -19.66
CA PRO A 138 -3.74 33.32 -19.25
C PRO A 138 -4.39 34.09 -20.40
N VAL A 139 -5.46 33.52 -20.95
CA VAL A 139 -6.27 34.18 -21.99
C VAL A 139 -7.16 35.20 -21.29
N VAL A 140 -6.96 36.48 -21.60
CA VAL A 140 -7.83 37.55 -21.11
C VAL A 140 -9.16 37.46 -21.85
N ASN A 141 -10.20 36.98 -21.16
CA ASN A 141 -11.55 36.91 -21.71
C ASN A 141 -12.27 38.24 -21.49
N TYR A 142 -12.49 38.99 -22.57
CA TYR A 142 -13.16 40.29 -22.54
C TYR A 142 -14.63 40.21 -22.11
N ASP A 143 -15.31 39.09 -22.35
CA ASP A 143 -16.69 38.88 -21.93
C ASP A 143 -16.78 38.76 -20.40
N LEU A 144 -15.79 38.10 -19.78
CA LEU A 144 -15.69 38.03 -18.31
C LEU A 144 -15.42 39.41 -17.72
N LEU A 145 -14.56 40.22 -18.34
CA LEU A 145 -14.32 41.61 -17.90
C LEU A 145 -15.60 42.46 -17.98
N CYS A 146 -16.37 42.31 -19.05
CA CYS A 146 -17.65 43.00 -19.22
C CYS A 146 -18.73 42.48 -18.24
N ALA A 147 -18.73 41.19 -17.93
CA ALA A 147 -19.63 40.62 -16.93
C ALA A 147 -19.28 41.14 -15.53
N ILE A 148 -17.99 41.17 -15.18
CA ILE A 148 -17.51 41.69 -13.89
C ILE A 148 -17.82 43.17 -13.75
N SER A 149 -17.69 43.99 -14.81
CA SER A 149 -18.01 45.42 -14.72
C SER A 149 -19.50 45.72 -14.53
N LYS A 150 -20.39 44.77 -14.85
CA LYS A 150 -21.83 44.86 -14.61
C LYS A 150 -22.23 44.42 -13.19
N LEU A 151 -21.30 43.84 -12.42
CA LEU A 151 -21.54 43.45 -11.04
C LEU A 151 -21.54 44.69 -10.14
N GLY A 152 -22.73 45.13 -9.76
CA GLY A 152 -22.95 46.13 -8.72
C GLY A 152 -22.95 45.53 -7.30
N PRO A 153 -22.52 46.29 -6.26
CA PRO A 153 -22.60 45.91 -4.85
C PRO A 153 -24.02 45.50 -4.45
N GLY A 154 -24.14 44.47 -3.61
CA GLY A 154 -25.43 44.02 -3.06
C GLY A 154 -26.31 43.25 -4.05
N GLY A 155 -25.87 43.11 -5.31
CA GLY A 155 -26.57 42.37 -6.35
C GLY A 155 -26.35 40.84 -6.28
N LYS A 156 -27.39 40.09 -6.66
CA LYS A 156 -27.32 38.65 -6.93
C LYS A 156 -27.29 38.43 -8.44
N TYR A 157 -26.26 37.78 -8.94
CA TYR A 157 -26.06 37.54 -10.37
C TYR A 157 -26.00 36.03 -10.62
N GLU A 158 -27.03 35.48 -11.26
CA GLU A 158 -27.05 34.08 -11.66
C GLU A 158 -26.16 33.88 -12.89
N LEU A 159 -25.05 33.17 -12.72
CA LEU A 159 -24.11 32.85 -13.79
C LEU A 159 -24.59 31.65 -14.61
N HIS A 160 -25.14 30.65 -13.92
CA HIS A 160 -25.68 29.45 -14.54
C HIS A 160 -27.01 29.09 -13.90
N THR A 161 -28.03 28.93 -14.75
CA THR A 161 -29.34 28.45 -14.33
C THR A 161 -29.28 26.98 -13.94
N ALA A 162 -30.12 26.59 -12.96
CA ALA A 162 -30.23 25.20 -12.57
C ALA A 162 -30.77 24.36 -13.74
N THR A 163 -30.17 23.20 -13.96
CA THR A 163 -30.72 22.15 -14.84
C THR A 163 -31.18 20.98 -13.97
N PRO A 164 -31.96 20.02 -14.50
CA PRO A 164 -32.39 18.85 -13.72
C PRO A 164 -31.24 18.06 -13.07
N THR A 165 -30.03 18.16 -13.63
CA THR A 165 -28.85 17.43 -13.18
C THR A 165 -27.78 18.32 -12.53
N THR A 166 -27.88 19.65 -12.62
CA THR A 166 -26.87 20.58 -12.08
C THR A 166 -27.50 21.75 -11.31
N PRO A 167 -26.98 22.09 -10.11
CA PRO A 167 -27.49 23.24 -9.35
C PRO A 167 -27.14 24.56 -10.05
N SER A 168 -27.92 25.61 -9.77
CA SER A 168 -27.65 26.97 -10.23
C SER A 168 -26.41 27.55 -9.55
N VAL A 169 -25.64 28.36 -10.27
CA VAL A 169 -24.48 29.10 -9.75
C VAL A 169 -24.83 30.58 -9.68
N VAL A 170 -24.81 31.15 -8.47
CA VAL A 170 -25.16 32.55 -8.22
C VAL A 170 -24.02 33.25 -7.49
N VAL A 171 -23.58 34.40 -8.02
CA VAL A 171 -22.61 35.29 -7.42
C VAL A 171 -23.34 36.33 -6.57
N HIS A 172 -22.93 36.45 -5.31
CA HIS A 172 -23.36 37.51 -4.41
C HIS A 172 -22.22 38.51 -4.27
N VAL A 173 -22.43 39.75 -4.69
CA VAL A 173 -21.45 40.83 -4.53
C VAL A 173 -21.63 41.41 -3.14
N CYS A 174 -20.60 41.33 -2.30
CA CYS A 174 -20.64 41.97 -0.98
C CYS A 174 -20.66 43.49 -1.12
N ASP A 175 -21.45 44.15 -0.30
CA ASP A 175 -21.36 45.60 -0.13
C ASP A 175 -20.10 45.93 0.69
N ASP A 176 -19.17 46.68 0.10
CA ASP A 176 -18.07 47.31 0.83
C ASP A 176 -18.61 48.54 1.60
N GLU A 177 -19.49 48.31 2.57
CA GLU A 177 -19.76 49.28 3.63
C GLU A 177 -18.50 49.38 4.48
N ARG A 178 -17.66 50.35 4.14
CA ARG A 178 -16.47 50.81 4.90
C ARG A 178 -16.53 50.48 6.39
N GLY A 179 -15.53 49.73 6.85
CA GLY A 179 -15.15 49.71 8.26
C GLY A 179 -14.18 48.59 8.62
N GLY A 180 -12.95 48.66 8.11
CA GLY A 180 -11.72 48.11 8.70
C GLY A 180 -11.80 46.75 9.41
N ASP A 181 -11.15 45.77 8.81
CA ASP A 181 -10.46 44.68 9.49
C ASP A 181 -9.32 45.21 10.40
N SER A 182 -9.68 45.98 11.42
CA SER A 182 -8.85 46.21 12.59
C SER A 182 -9.49 45.47 13.74
N SER A 183 -8.94 44.30 14.05
CA SER A 183 -9.20 43.60 15.30
C SER A 183 -8.86 44.50 16.50
N ALA A 184 -9.88 45.12 17.10
CA ALA A 184 -9.88 45.64 18.47
C ALA A 184 -11.35 45.76 18.95
N PRO A 185 -11.67 45.41 20.20
CA PRO A 185 -12.98 45.70 20.78
C PRO A 185 -12.97 47.16 21.23
N ASP A 186 -13.83 48.01 20.67
CA ASP A 186 -14.09 49.32 21.27
C ASP A 186 -15.56 49.43 21.67
N ASP A 187 -15.71 49.81 22.92
CA ASP A 187 -16.91 49.87 23.73
C ASP A 187 -17.48 51.28 23.56
N SER A 188 -18.56 51.43 22.78
CA SER A 188 -19.30 52.69 22.70
C SER A 188 -20.71 52.45 22.18
N ASP A 189 -21.66 52.76 23.04
CA ASP A 189 -23.10 52.73 22.80
C ASP A 189 -23.54 53.62 21.62
N GLN A 190 -24.68 53.20 21.03
CA GLN A 190 -25.69 54.03 20.36
C GLN A 190 -25.55 54.25 18.83
N ASP A 191 -26.08 53.30 18.04
CA ASP A 191 -27.09 53.61 17.00
C ASP A 191 -27.81 52.32 16.53
N ASP A 192 -29.14 52.34 16.66
CA ASP A 192 -30.06 51.23 16.46
C ASP A 192 -30.33 50.99 14.96
N LYS A 193 -29.35 50.43 14.23
CA LYS A 193 -29.59 49.86 12.90
C LYS A 193 -29.14 48.39 12.89
N PRO A 194 -30.05 47.43 12.62
CA PRO A 194 -29.67 46.03 12.56
C PRO A 194 -28.68 45.83 11.40
N ARG A 195 -27.42 45.50 11.74
CA ARG A 195 -26.42 45.09 10.75
C ARG A 195 -26.99 43.88 9.99
N PRO A 196 -26.97 43.86 8.64
CA PRO A 196 -27.46 42.70 7.90
C PRO A 196 -26.68 41.46 8.34
N LEU A 197 -27.41 40.45 8.82
CA LEU A 197 -26.83 39.21 9.32
C LEU A 197 -26.02 38.57 8.18
N ARG A 198 -24.72 38.37 8.41
CA ARG A 198 -23.85 37.66 7.46
C ARG A 198 -24.52 36.32 7.10
N PRO A 199 -24.73 36.01 5.81
CA PRO A 199 -25.38 34.77 5.42
C PRO A 199 -24.59 33.59 5.98
N LYS A 200 -25.22 32.84 6.88
CA LYS A 200 -24.60 31.70 7.54
C LYS A 200 -24.56 30.56 6.53
N ILE A 201 -23.37 30.19 6.07
CA ILE A 201 -23.18 29.03 5.18
C ILE A 201 -23.57 27.79 5.99
N VAL A 202 -24.70 27.19 5.64
CA VAL A 202 -25.15 25.93 6.23
C VAL A 202 -24.38 24.81 5.54
N GLN A 203 -23.70 23.98 6.32
CA GLN A 203 -23.03 22.79 5.81
C GLN A 203 -24.07 21.86 5.18
N THR A 204 -24.05 21.75 3.85
CA THR A 204 -24.96 20.86 3.13
C THR A 204 -24.51 19.42 3.30
N ARG A 205 -25.47 18.53 3.59
CA ARG A 205 -25.25 17.08 3.58
C ARG A 205 -25.55 16.55 2.17
N ARG A 206 -24.88 15.47 1.79
CA ARG A 206 -25.20 14.74 0.54
C ARG A 206 -26.68 14.30 0.56
N PRO A 207 -27.44 14.51 -0.53
CA PRO A 207 -28.80 13.99 -0.67
C PRO A 207 -28.83 12.45 -0.54
N ASP A 208 -29.92 11.92 0.03
CA ASP A 208 -30.11 10.48 0.17
C ASP A 208 -30.21 9.81 -1.21
N TYR A 209 -29.45 8.74 -1.40
CA TYR A 209 -29.40 7.99 -2.66
C TYR A 209 -30.54 6.98 -2.68
N THR A 210 -31.54 7.20 -3.54
CA THR A 210 -32.53 6.18 -3.91
C THR A 210 -32.01 5.42 -5.15
N PRO A 211 -31.66 4.12 -5.04
CA PRO A 211 -31.35 3.32 -6.23
C PRO A 211 -32.59 3.25 -7.12
N GLY A 212 -32.41 3.55 -8.41
CA GLY A 212 -33.49 3.52 -9.40
C GLY A 212 -33.98 2.10 -9.63
N GLU A 213 -35.31 1.94 -9.71
CA GLU A 213 -35.94 0.74 -10.25
C GLU A 213 -35.60 0.65 -11.75
N GLU A 214 -34.96 -0.46 -12.12
CA GLU A 214 -34.65 -0.84 -13.49
C GLU A 214 -35.96 -1.10 -14.26
N GLN A 215 -36.15 -0.41 -15.39
CA GLN A 215 -37.10 -0.77 -16.46
C GLN A 215 -36.32 -1.00 -17.75
#